data_AF-J2XM47-F1
#
_entry.id   AF-J2XM47-F1
#
_cell.length_a   1.000
_cell.length_b   1.000
_cell.length_c   1.000
_cell.angle_alpha   90.00
_cell.angle_beta   90.00
_cell.angle_gamma   90.00
#
_symmetry.space_group_name_H-M   'P 1'
#
loop_
_entity.id
_entity.type
_entity.pdbx_description
1 polymer ?
#
loop_
_entity_poly.entity_id
_entity_poly.type
_entity_poly.pdbx_seq_one_letter_code
_entity_poly.pdbx_strand_id
1 'polypeptide(L)'
;MILNFPIFWFSAPAMLKVWIDRVLVSGICYGGKRFYDQGGLAGKKALVTVTLGGREHMFGEEAIHGPLQDMLRPILRGTLAYVGFDVLEPFVAWHVPYISDEARQQFLVDYTQRLQHLSDDLALVFPRLSQFDGQLYPLPYGA
;
A
#
# COMPACT_ATOMS: atom_id res chain seq x y z
N MET A 1 -9.44 2.31 4.90
CA MET A 1 -9.07 3.54 4.16
C MET A 1 -8.76 3.15 2.73
N ILE A 2 -9.12 3.98 1.74
CA ILE A 2 -8.75 3.75 0.34
C ILE A 2 -7.99 4.99 -0.13
N LEU A 3 -6.77 4.79 -0.64
CA LEU A 3 -5.97 5.85 -1.28
C LEU A 3 -5.99 5.60 -2.79
N ASN A 4 -6.74 6.42 -3.52
CA ASN A 4 -6.87 6.34 -4.97
C ASN A 4 -6.10 7.46 -5.66
N PHE A 5 -5.06 7.15 -6.43
CA PHE A 5 -4.23 8.17 -7.08
C PHE A 5 -3.52 7.67 -8.35
N PRO A 6 -3.24 8.56 -9.32
CA PRO A 6 -2.32 8.24 -10.41
C PRO A 6 -0.88 8.18 -9.90
N ILE A 7 -0.10 7.22 -10.41
CA ILE A 7 1.33 7.18 -10.13
C ILE A 7 2.03 8.31 -10.88
N PHE A 8 2.65 9.23 -10.14
CA PHE A 8 3.53 10.26 -10.68
C PHE A 8 4.94 10.02 -10.18
N TRP A 9 5.89 9.84 -11.09
CA TRP A 9 7.30 9.54 -10.75
C TRP A 9 7.43 8.38 -9.74
N PHE A 10 6.70 7.29 -9.98
CA PHE A 10 6.68 6.11 -9.11
C PHE A 10 6.30 6.38 -7.65
N SER A 11 5.52 7.44 -7.42
CA SER A 11 5.07 7.86 -6.09
C SER A 11 3.64 8.42 -6.13
N ALA A 12 3.12 8.72 -4.94
CA ALA A 12 1.87 9.46 -4.79
C ALA A 12 2.03 10.92 -5.27
N PRO A 13 0.95 11.54 -5.78
CA PRO A 13 0.94 12.97 -6.06
C PRO A 13 1.28 13.79 -4.83
N ALA A 14 1.95 14.94 -5.03
CA ALA A 14 2.42 15.79 -3.93
C ALA A 14 1.31 16.16 -2.93
N MET A 15 0.10 16.44 -3.42
CA MET A 15 -1.05 16.76 -2.56
C MET A 15 -1.44 15.63 -1.61
N LEU A 16 -1.35 14.38 -2.06
CA LEU A 16 -1.61 13.22 -1.19
C LEU A 16 -0.50 13.07 -0.15
N LYS A 17 0.76 13.30 -0.54
CA LYS A 17 1.87 13.30 0.41
C LYS A 17 1.72 14.39 1.47
N VAL A 18 1.28 15.59 1.09
CA VAL A 18 0.97 16.67 2.04
C VAL A 18 -0.15 16.26 3.00
N TRP A 19 -1.20 15.60 2.51
CA TRP A 19 -2.26 15.09 3.37
C TRP A 19 -1.72 14.06 4.37
N ILE A 20 -0.90 13.10 3.91
CA ILE A 20 -0.25 12.10 4.77
C ILE A 20 0.54 12.80 5.88
N ASP A 21 1.38 13.77 5.53
CA ASP A 21 2.26 14.49 6.47
C ASP A 21 1.49 15.30 7.51
N ARG A 22 0.29 15.78 7.17
CA ARG A 22 -0.53 16.62 8.06
C ARG A 22 -1.52 15.84 8.91
N VAL A 23 -1.94 14.65 8.45
CA VAL A 23 -3.03 13.89 9.09
C VAL A 23 -2.51 12.70 9.88
N LEU A 24 -1.48 12.00 9.40
CA LEU A 24 -0.88 10.89 10.12
C LEU A 24 0.13 11.41 11.14
N VAL A 25 -0.37 11.97 12.24
CA VAL A 25 0.45 12.69 13.23
C VAL A 25 1.00 11.79 14.34
N SER A 26 2.21 12.09 14.80
CA SER A 26 2.84 11.45 15.96
C SER A 26 2.01 11.66 17.23
N GLY A 27 2.04 10.67 18.13
CA GLY A 27 1.21 10.60 19.35
C GLY A 27 -0.18 10.01 19.10
N ILE A 28 -0.76 10.21 17.92
CA ILE A 28 -2.07 9.65 17.56
C ILE A 28 -1.88 8.38 16.72
N CYS A 29 -1.33 8.52 15.52
CA CYS A 29 -1.20 7.44 14.54
C CYS A 29 0.03 6.58 14.77
N TYR A 30 1.12 7.17 15.28
CA TYR A 30 2.37 6.45 15.57
C TYR A 30 3.16 7.14 16.69
N GLY A 31 4.24 6.52 17.16
CA GLY A 31 5.24 7.16 18.03
C GLY A 31 5.88 6.21 19.04
N GLY A 32 7.15 6.41 19.37
CA GLY A 32 7.91 5.46 20.20
C GLY A 32 7.89 4.07 19.57
N LYS A 33 7.40 3.06 20.30
CA LYS A 33 7.15 1.69 19.80
C LYS A 33 5.73 1.44 19.27
N ARG A 34 4.91 2.48 19.11
CA ARG A 34 3.57 2.37 18.52
C ARG A 34 3.66 2.50 17.01
N PHE A 35 4.12 1.46 16.35
CA PHE A 35 4.17 1.34 14.89
C PHE A 35 3.99 -0.14 14.49
N TYR A 36 3.76 -0.40 13.20
CA TYR A 36 3.34 -1.72 12.70
C TYR A 36 2.11 -2.25 13.45
N ASP A 37 2.12 -3.49 13.93
CA ASP A 37 1.02 -4.13 14.65
C ASP A 37 0.63 -3.43 15.96
N GLN A 38 1.45 -2.48 16.44
CA GLN A 38 1.18 -1.63 17.60
C GLN A 38 0.84 -0.17 17.23
N GLY A 39 0.69 0.12 15.94
CA GLY A 39 0.34 1.44 15.41
C GLY A 39 -1.07 1.90 15.80
N GLY A 40 -1.32 3.20 15.77
CA GLY A 40 -2.60 3.79 16.19
C GLY A 40 -3.79 3.45 15.29
N LEU A 41 -3.54 2.89 14.10
CA LEU A 41 -4.57 2.47 13.14
C LEU A 41 -4.64 0.94 13.00
N ALA A 42 -4.06 0.19 13.94
CA ALA A 42 -4.22 -1.26 14.08
C ALA A 42 -5.69 -1.71 14.02
N GLY A 43 -5.93 -2.83 13.34
CA GLY A 43 -7.26 -3.42 13.14
C GLY A 43 -8.11 -2.72 12.07
N LYS A 44 -7.55 -1.74 11.35
CA LYS A 44 -8.20 -1.13 10.18
C LYS A 44 -7.50 -1.60 8.91
N LYS A 45 -8.27 -1.82 7.85
CA LYS A 45 -7.74 -2.16 6.53
C LYS A 45 -7.41 -0.91 5.71
N ALA A 46 -6.35 -0.96 4.91
CA ALA A 46 -6.03 0.04 3.90
C ALA A 46 -5.83 -0.57 2.52
N LEU A 47 -6.41 0.05 1.50
CA LEU A 47 -6.21 -0.32 0.09
C LEU A 47 -5.57 0.86 -0.64
N VAL A 48 -4.54 0.57 -1.42
CA VAL A 48 -3.97 1.50 -2.41
C VAL A 48 -4.51 1.13 -3.78
N THR A 49 -5.08 2.10 -4.49
CA THR A 49 -5.62 1.92 -5.83
C THR A 49 -4.94 2.92 -6.75
N VAL A 50 -4.30 2.42 -7.80
CA VAL A 50 -3.44 3.24 -8.65
C VAL A 50 -3.76 3.08 -10.11
N THR A 51 -3.62 4.18 -10.85
CA THR A 51 -3.62 4.19 -12.31
C THR A 51 -2.23 4.57 -12.80
N LEU A 52 -1.74 3.97 -13.88
CA LEU A 52 -0.44 4.34 -14.44
C LEU A 52 -0.38 4.21 -15.96
N GLY A 53 0.62 4.87 -16.56
CA GLY A 53 0.81 4.88 -18.02
C GLY A 53 1.55 3.67 -18.59
N GLY A 54 2.39 3.01 -17.79
CA GLY A 54 3.09 1.78 -18.18
C GLY A 54 2.14 0.60 -18.42
N ARG A 55 2.64 -0.42 -19.11
CA ARG A 55 1.94 -1.69 -19.33
C ARG A 55 2.33 -2.69 -18.25
N GLU A 56 1.44 -3.63 -17.94
CA GLU A 56 1.67 -4.63 -16.89
C GLU A 56 3.00 -5.39 -17.07
N HIS A 57 3.31 -5.87 -18.27
CA HIS A 57 4.57 -6.59 -18.56
C HIS A 57 5.86 -5.77 -18.38
N MET A 58 5.76 -4.46 -18.17
CA MET A 58 6.92 -3.61 -17.89
C MET A 58 7.34 -3.69 -16.41
N PHE A 59 6.56 -4.37 -15.57
CA PHE A 59 6.78 -4.54 -14.14
C PHE A 59 6.87 -6.04 -13.80
N GLY A 60 7.74 -6.37 -12.85
CA GLY A 60 8.10 -7.75 -12.50
C GLY A 60 9.60 -7.87 -12.23
N GLU A 61 10.04 -9.00 -11.68
CA GLU A 61 11.43 -9.21 -11.23
C GLU A 61 12.46 -8.97 -12.35
N GLU A 62 12.14 -9.40 -13.57
CA GLU A 62 13.02 -9.26 -14.74
C GLU A 62 12.59 -8.14 -15.71
N ALA A 63 11.57 -7.37 -15.34
CA ALA A 63 11.00 -6.36 -16.21
C ALA A 63 11.74 -5.01 -16.09
N ILE A 64 11.60 -4.16 -17.11
CA ILE A 64 12.37 -2.90 -17.23
C ILE A 64 12.22 -1.95 -16.03
N HIS A 65 11.09 -2.00 -15.32
CA HIS A 65 10.87 -1.20 -14.12
C HIS A 65 11.13 -1.98 -12.82
N GLY A 66 11.19 -3.30 -12.84
CA GLY A 66 11.19 -4.10 -11.61
C GLY A 66 9.78 -4.27 -11.02
N PRO A 67 9.63 -4.94 -9.85
CA PRO A 67 8.34 -5.15 -9.21
C PRO A 67 7.68 -3.84 -8.77
N LEU A 68 6.41 -3.63 -9.12
CA LEU A 68 5.69 -2.40 -8.75
C LEU A 68 5.58 -2.22 -7.23
N GLN A 69 5.41 -3.31 -6.48
CA GLN A 69 5.34 -3.24 -5.01
C GLN A 69 6.61 -2.67 -4.38
N ASP A 70 7.78 -2.86 -5.00
CA ASP A 70 9.03 -2.27 -4.51
C ASP A 70 9.02 -0.75 -4.63
N MET A 71 8.47 -0.23 -5.72
CA MET A 71 8.28 1.21 -5.91
C MET A 71 7.25 1.79 -4.95
N LEU A 72 6.19 1.04 -4.66
CA LEU A 72 5.13 1.45 -3.74
C LEU A 72 5.47 1.20 -2.26
N ARG A 73 6.60 0.54 -1.97
CA ARG A 73 7.06 0.21 -0.61
C ARG A 73 7.03 1.39 0.37
N PRO A 74 7.40 2.64 -0.01
CA PRO A 74 7.30 3.79 0.91
C PRO A 74 5.88 4.08 1.39
N ILE A 75 4.86 3.83 0.56
CA ILE A 75 3.45 4.01 0.92
C ILE A 75 2.93 2.77 1.64
N LEU A 76 3.12 1.58 1.07
CA LEU A 76 2.56 0.34 1.61
C LEU A 76 3.16 0.04 2.99
N ARG A 77 4.50 -0.04 3.09
CA ARG A 77 5.19 -0.35 4.33
C ARG A 77 5.49 0.90 5.15
N GLY A 78 6.14 1.88 4.53
CA GLY A 78 6.69 3.04 5.22
C GLY A 78 5.65 4.01 5.75
N THR A 79 4.42 3.95 5.24
CA THR A 79 3.33 4.84 5.65
C THR A 79 2.18 4.05 6.26
N LEU A 80 1.52 3.19 5.48
CA LEU A 80 0.28 2.54 5.90
C LEU A 80 0.51 1.44 6.95
N ALA A 81 1.40 0.48 6.66
CA ALA A 81 1.73 -0.55 7.63
C ALA A 81 2.39 0.06 8.87
N TYR A 82 3.25 1.07 8.70
CA TYR A 82 3.92 1.73 9.82
C TYR A 82 2.94 2.33 10.84
N VAL A 83 1.85 2.96 10.40
CA VAL A 83 0.80 3.47 11.31
C VAL A 83 -0.20 2.39 11.75
N GLY A 84 -0.02 1.15 11.31
CA GLY A 84 -0.72 -0.05 11.77
C GLY A 84 -1.87 -0.54 10.92
N PHE A 85 -2.06 -0.02 9.71
CA PHE A 85 -3.08 -0.60 8.83
C PHE A 85 -2.73 -2.05 8.43
N ASP A 86 -3.76 -2.88 8.34
CA ASP A 86 -3.76 -4.10 7.55
C ASP A 86 -3.80 -3.71 6.07
N VAL A 87 -2.63 -3.62 5.43
CA VAL A 87 -2.53 -3.15 4.04
C VAL A 87 -2.86 -4.30 3.09
N LEU A 88 -3.85 -4.09 2.23
CA LEU A 88 -4.30 -5.07 1.24
C LEU A 88 -3.46 -4.98 -0.03
N GLU A 89 -3.50 -6.04 -0.84
CA GLU A 89 -2.89 -6.06 -2.17
C GLU A 89 -3.42 -4.88 -3.01
N PRO A 90 -2.55 -4.03 -3.58
CA PRO A 90 -2.97 -2.88 -4.36
C PRO A 90 -3.81 -3.25 -5.58
N PHE A 91 -4.78 -2.42 -5.91
CA PHE A 91 -5.47 -2.49 -7.20
C PHE A 91 -4.75 -1.60 -8.21
N VAL A 92 -4.46 -2.13 -9.40
CA VAL A 92 -3.70 -1.41 -10.43
C VAL A 92 -4.49 -1.40 -11.74
N ALA A 93 -4.82 -0.21 -12.24
CA ALA A 93 -5.29 -0.03 -13.60
C ALA A 93 -4.11 0.36 -14.51
N TRP A 94 -3.80 -0.53 -15.45
CA TRP A 94 -2.62 -0.43 -16.33
C TRP A 94 -2.93 0.34 -17.61
N HIS A 95 -1.92 1.07 -18.10
CA HIS A 95 -1.93 1.72 -19.41
C HIS A 95 -3.14 2.65 -19.68
N VAL A 96 -3.74 3.20 -18.62
CA VAL A 96 -5.06 3.88 -18.65
C VAL A 96 -5.20 4.98 -19.71
N PRO A 97 -4.19 5.86 -19.95
CA PRO A 97 -4.30 6.90 -20.97
C PRO A 97 -4.37 6.39 -22.41
N TYR A 98 -3.98 5.13 -22.65
CA TYR A 98 -3.72 4.58 -24.00
C TYR A 98 -4.64 3.42 -24.39
N ILE A 99 -5.57 3.02 -23.52
CA ILE A 99 -6.53 1.94 -23.76
C ILE A 99 -7.89 2.50 -24.24
N SER A 100 -8.72 1.61 -24.80
CA SER A 100 -10.06 1.96 -25.26
C SER A 100 -10.99 2.27 -24.08
N ASP A 101 -12.17 2.83 -24.38
CA ASP A 101 -13.15 3.09 -23.34
C ASP A 101 -13.70 1.79 -22.73
N GLU A 102 -13.95 0.78 -23.57
CA GLU A 102 -14.42 -0.54 -23.14
C GLU A 102 -13.42 -1.18 -22.15
N ALA A 103 -12.13 -1.07 -22.43
CA ALA A 103 -11.08 -1.53 -21.51
C ALA A 103 -11.07 -0.73 -20.19
N ARG A 104 -11.33 0.58 -20.22
CA ARG A 104 -11.50 1.39 -19.00
C ARG A 104 -12.73 0.96 -18.21
N GLN A 105 -13.86 0.68 -18.88
CA GLN A 105 -15.06 0.16 -18.22
C GLN A 105 -14.80 -1.18 -17.54
N GLN A 106 -14.00 -2.05 -18.16
CA GLN A 106 -13.62 -3.32 -17.53
C GLN A 106 -12.86 -3.10 -16.22
N PHE A 107 -11.88 -2.19 -16.18
CA PHE A 107 -11.20 -1.84 -14.93
C PHE A 107 -12.16 -1.33 -13.83
N LEU A 108 -13.23 -0.62 -14.19
CA LEU A 108 -14.24 -0.17 -13.22
C LEU A 108 -15.09 -1.33 -12.69
N VAL A 109 -15.41 -2.32 -13.54
CA VAL A 109 -16.08 -3.57 -13.12
C VAL A 109 -15.19 -4.35 -12.16
N ASP A 110 -13.93 -4.56 -12.53
CA ASP A 110 -12.95 -5.29 -11.71
C ASP A 110 -12.73 -4.57 -10.37
N TYR A 111 -12.66 -3.24 -10.39
CA TYR A 111 -12.55 -2.44 -9.18
C TYR A 111 -13.79 -2.58 -8.29
N THR A 112 -14.99 -2.61 -8.87
CA THR A 112 -16.24 -2.84 -8.12
C THR A 112 -16.23 -4.21 -7.44
N GLN A 113 -15.83 -5.25 -8.16
CA GLN A 113 -15.70 -6.60 -7.60
C GLN A 113 -14.67 -6.63 -6.49
N ARG A 114 -13.51 -5.98 -6.68
CA ARG A 114 -12.48 -5.84 -5.66
C ARG A 114 -13.03 -5.22 -4.37
N LEU A 115 -13.80 -4.14 -4.49
CA LEU A 115 -14.37 -3.41 -3.34
C LEU A 115 -15.41 -4.25 -2.57
N GLN A 116 -16.17 -5.10 -3.26
CA GLN A 116 -17.19 -5.95 -2.65
C GLN A 116 -16.61 -7.03 -1.73
N HIS A 117 -15.35 -7.44 -1.94
CA HIS A 117 -14.70 -8.53 -1.20
C HIS A 117 -13.63 -8.05 -0.21
N LEU A 118 -13.54 -6.74 0.08
CA LEU A 118 -12.49 -6.18 0.94
C LEU A 118 -12.48 -6.73 2.37
N SER A 119 -13.63 -7.14 2.90
CA SER A 119 -13.74 -7.71 4.24
C SER A 119 -12.99 -9.03 4.38
N ASP A 120 -12.97 -9.83 3.31
CA ASP A 120 -12.50 -11.22 3.34
C ASP A 120 -11.02 -11.33 2.94
N ASP A 121 -10.53 -10.23 2.40
CA ASP A 121 -9.20 -10.08 1.86
C ASP A 121 -8.08 -10.24 2.90
N LEU A 122 -7.06 -11.01 2.52
CA LEU A 122 -5.85 -11.17 3.32
C LEU A 122 -4.93 -9.96 3.11
N ALA A 123 -4.42 -9.43 4.22
CA ALA A 123 -3.45 -8.36 4.19
C ALA A 123 -2.06 -8.88 3.79
N LEU A 124 -1.27 -7.98 3.19
CA LEU A 124 0.16 -8.16 3.03
C LEU A 124 0.84 -8.37 4.39
N VAL A 125 1.86 -9.21 4.41
CA VAL A 125 2.59 -9.54 5.64
C VAL A 125 3.70 -8.52 5.87
N PHE A 126 3.63 -7.82 6.99
CA PHE A 126 4.68 -6.93 7.48
C PHE A 126 5.24 -7.43 8.82
N PRO A 127 6.43 -6.95 9.21
CA PRO A 127 7.00 -7.33 10.49
C PRO A 127 6.09 -6.95 11.66
N ARG A 128 6.07 -7.80 12.68
CA ARG A 128 5.40 -7.55 13.97
C ARG A 128 6.43 -7.28 15.04
N LEU A 129 6.14 -6.40 15.99
CA LEU A 129 7.08 -6.06 17.05
C LEU A 129 7.46 -7.25 17.94
N SER A 130 6.59 -8.25 18.06
CA SER A 130 6.91 -9.49 18.78
C SER A 130 8.05 -10.30 18.16
N GLN A 131 8.45 -9.99 16.92
CA GLN A 131 9.57 -10.64 16.23
C GLN A 131 10.92 -9.99 16.56
N PHE A 132 10.92 -8.94 17.39
CA PHE A 132 12.11 -8.15 17.72
C PHE A 132 12.25 -7.97 19.23
N ASP A 133 13.48 -7.75 19.67
CA ASP A 133 13.78 -7.48 21.08
C ASP A 133 13.46 -6.03 21.50
N GLY A 134 13.85 -5.68 22.74
CA GLY A 134 13.67 -4.34 23.29
C GLY A 134 14.38 -3.23 22.50
N GLN A 135 15.40 -3.55 21.71
CA GLN A 135 16.18 -2.62 20.88
C GLN A 135 15.85 -2.74 19.39
N LEU A 136 14.83 -3.54 19.04
CA LEU A 136 14.38 -3.81 17.67
C LEU A 136 15.35 -4.67 16.84
N TYR A 137 16.23 -5.44 17.48
CA TYR A 137 16.97 -6.49 16.78
C TYR A 137 16.06 -7.71 16.53
N PRO A 138 16.17 -8.37 15.37
CA PRO A 138 15.40 -9.59 15.11
C PRO A 138 15.69 -10.66 16.16
N LEU A 139 14.63 -11.26 16.69
CA LEU A 139 14.77 -12.44 17.55
C LEU A 139 15.19 -13.65 16.70
N PRO A 140 15.95 -14.60 17.28
CA PRO A 140 16.23 -15.86 16.61
C PRO A 140 14.90 -16.59 16.31
N TYR A 141 14.83 -17.25 15.15
CA TYR A 141 13.64 -18.00 14.73
C TYR A 141 13.20 -18.99 15.82
N GLY A 142 11.98 -18.81 16.37
CA GLY A 142 11.37 -19.73 17.34
C GLY A 142 11.53 -19.37 18.82
N ALA A 143 11.98 -18.15 19.15
CA ALA A 143 11.95 -17.60 20.51
C ALA A 143 10.60 -16.93 20.85
#